data_AF-A0A7S2Z052-F1
#
_entry.id   AF-A0A7S2Z052-F1
#
_cell.length_a   1.000
_cell.length_b   1.000
_cell.length_c   1.000
_cell.angle_alpha   90.00
_cell.angle_beta   90.00
_cell.angle_gamma   90.00
#
_symmetry.space_group_name_H-M   'P 1'
#
loop_
_entity.id
_entity.type
_entity.pdbx_description
1 polymer ?
#
loop_
_entity_poly.entity_id
_entity_poly.type
_entity_poly.pdbx_seq_one_letter_code
_entity_poly.pdbx_strand_id
1 'polypeptide(L)'
;GEVTGRRAAAAAAEKRSHRHAISSSRLERPSRRATRQNHALRAAPGEDPYSSFSESMDPQKAKQSCILFYSPDTEALARKVSNASAKINLGEIAWKNFADGFPNLFIKDAQNLRNSHVAFLASFHDPALIFEQLSIIYALPRMFVGSFTLVLPFFPTGTAERIEAEGEVATAFTLARILSNIPLSRGGPTSLVIFDIHALQERFYFGDTVLPLFESGIPLLKAELQKLTAAGEEIVIAYPDEGAWKRFHMFFPGYPEVICTKVRDGDKRIVRLKEGQPAGKHVVIVDDLVQSGGTLIECQKLLAMQGAKHVSAYVTHGVFPKESWRRFKHDPSEGAKDGFRHFWLTDSCPQTAKAVEGKAPFCLLSLAEPIAAALEI
;
A
#
# COMPACT_ATOMS: atom_id res chain seq x y z
N GLY A 1 43.60 43.75 -30.69
CA GLY A 1 43.10 42.48 -30.15
C GLY A 1 42.52 41.65 -31.28
N GLU A 2 43.14 40.61 -31.86
CA GLU A 2 44.11 39.60 -31.34
C GLU A 2 43.46 38.56 -30.40
N VAL A 3 43.83 37.27 -30.27
CA VAL A 3 44.77 36.30 -30.93
C VAL A 3 44.44 34.92 -30.27
N THR A 4 44.42 33.69 -30.82
CA THR A 4 44.50 32.99 -32.14
C THR A 4 43.74 31.65 -32.00
N GLY A 5 43.49 30.76 -32.96
CA GLY A 5 43.99 30.55 -34.34
C GLY A 5 44.91 29.31 -34.45
N ARG A 6 44.69 28.43 -35.47
CA ARG A 6 45.28 27.07 -35.74
C ARG A 6 44.44 25.91 -35.16
N ARG A 7 44.06 24.79 -35.83
CA ARG A 7 44.47 24.00 -37.04
C ARG A 7 45.87 23.34 -37.01
N ALA A 8 46.11 22.09 -37.42
CA ALA A 8 45.26 20.91 -37.71
C ALA A 8 46.13 19.65 -38.00
N ALA A 9 45.53 18.44 -37.90
CA ALA A 9 45.82 17.19 -38.65
C ALA A 9 47.09 16.33 -38.37
N ALA A 10 47.03 15.08 -38.88
CA ALA A 10 48.05 14.01 -39.01
C ALA A 10 48.53 13.27 -37.73
N ALA A 11 48.84 11.96 -37.73
CA ALA A 11 48.56 10.85 -38.68
C ALA A 11 48.84 9.46 -38.02
N ALA A 12 48.44 8.36 -38.69
CA ALA A 12 48.86 6.94 -38.55
C ALA A 12 49.05 6.32 -37.13
N ALA A 13 48.30 5.31 -36.66
CA ALA A 13 48.01 3.95 -37.20
C ALA A 13 49.13 2.91 -37.02
N GLU A 14 48.92 1.91 -36.14
CA GLU A 14 49.54 0.59 -36.23
C GLU A 14 48.58 -0.53 -35.74
N LYS A 15 48.88 -1.80 -36.06
CA LYS A 15 48.01 -2.97 -35.86
C LYS A 15 48.67 -4.03 -34.95
N ARG A 16 47.96 -4.51 -33.93
CA ARG A 16 48.09 -5.86 -33.34
C ARG A 16 46.77 -6.20 -32.65
N SER A 17 45.88 -7.04 -33.19
CA SER A 17 46.04 -8.47 -33.51
C SER A 17 46.32 -9.34 -32.28
N HIS A 18 45.26 -9.65 -31.53
CA HIS A 18 45.20 -10.83 -30.67
C HIS A 18 44.08 -11.76 -31.17
N ARG A 19 44.47 -12.82 -31.87
CA ARG A 19 43.58 -13.95 -32.19
C ARG A 19 43.54 -14.86 -30.98
N HIS A 20 42.40 -14.99 -30.29
CA HIS A 20 42.21 -16.15 -29.42
C HIS A 20 42.01 -17.39 -30.31
N ALA A 21 42.88 -18.39 -30.12
CA ALA A 21 42.78 -19.66 -30.82
C ALA A 21 41.64 -20.49 -30.22
N ILE A 22 40.72 -20.98 -31.06
CA ILE A 22 39.69 -21.94 -30.66
C ILE A 22 40.38 -23.31 -30.51
N SER A 23 40.64 -23.73 -29.27
CA SER A 23 41.17 -25.06 -28.96
C SER A 23 40.03 -26.07 -28.84
N SER A 24 39.95 -27.00 -29.79
CA SER A 24 38.93 -28.06 -29.79
C SER A 24 39.35 -29.26 -28.93
N SER A 25 38.98 -29.27 -27.65
CA SER A 25 39.15 -30.44 -26.79
C SER A 25 37.91 -31.36 -26.84
N ARG A 26 38.08 -32.54 -27.45
CA ARG A 26 37.03 -33.55 -27.65
C ARG A 26 36.82 -34.37 -26.37
N LEU A 27 35.94 -33.92 -25.48
CA LEU A 27 35.57 -34.67 -24.27
C LEU A 27 34.64 -35.85 -24.62
N GLU A 28 35.21 -37.06 -24.64
CA GLU A 28 34.48 -38.30 -24.83
C GLU A 28 33.59 -38.63 -23.62
N ARG A 29 32.36 -39.11 -23.86
CA ARG A 29 31.40 -39.50 -22.81
C ARG A 29 31.45 -41.01 -22.58
N PRO A 30 31.85 -41.51 -21.39
CA PRO A 30 31.77 -42.94 -21.09
C PRO A 30 30.31 -43.40 -20.94
N SER A 31 29.91 -44.40 -21.73
CA SER A 31 28.56 -44.98 -21.69
C SER A 31 28.40 -45.96 -20.52
N ARG A 32 28.06 -45.46 -19.32
CA ARG A 32 27.72 -46.33 -18.18
C ARG A 32 26.28 -46.86 -18.27
N ARG A 33 26.18 -48.08 -18.80
CA ARG A 33 24.96 -48.90 -18.88
C ARG A 33 24.49 -49.32 -17.48
N ALA A 34 23.52 -48.61 -16.91
CA ALA A 34 22.97 -48.92 -15.60
C ALA A 34 22.06 -50.16 -15.65
N THR A 35 22.45 -51.23 -14.96
CA THR A 35 21.64 -52.45 -14.80
C THR A 35 20.48 -52.20 -13.83
N ARG A 36 19.24 -52.48 -14.27
CA ARG A 36 18.10 -52.64 -13.37
C ARG A 36 18.33 -53.85 -12.45
N GLN A 37 18.29 -53.64 -11.13
CA GLN A 37 18.02 -54.69 -10.16
C GLN A 37 16.73 -54.33 -9.43
N ASN A 38 15.73 -55.23 -9.49
CA ASN A 38 14.46 -55.05 -8.82
C ASN A 38 14.59 -55.52 -7.36
N HIS A 39 14.62 -54.61 -6.39
CA HIS A 39 14.29 -54.94 -5.01
C HIS A 39 12.80 -54.70 -4.78
N ALA A 40 12.00 -55.76 -4.83
CA ALA A 40 10.60 -55.72 -4.46
C ALA A 40 10.47 -55.79 -2.93
N LEU A 41 9.95 -54.72 -2.29
CA LEU A 41 9.45 -54.84 -0.93
C LEU A 41 8.15 -55.63 -0.93
N ARG A 42 8.03 -56.62 -0.03
CA ARG A 42 6.73 -57.15 0.37
C ARG A 42 6.16 -56.26 1.47
N ALA A 43 5.21 -55.40 1.11
CA ALA A 43 4.29 -54.80 2.07
C ALA A 43 3.09 -55.74 2.31
N ALA A 44 2.45 -55.66 3.48
CA ALA A 44 1.21 -56.36 3.75
C ALA A 44 0.02 -55.67 3.04
N PRO A 45 -1.04 -56.41 2.66
CA PRO A 45 -2.22 -55.82 2.03
C PRO A 45 -3.16 -55.19 3.06
N GLY A 46 -3.59 -53.95 2.80
CA GLY A 46 -4.74 -53.36 3.48
C GLY A 46 -4.46 -52.23 4.47
N GLU A 47 -3.91 -51.12 3.98
CA GLU A 47 -4.26 -49.76 4.44
C GLU A 47 -3.72 -48.73 3.42
N ASP A 48 -4.58 -47.87 2.88
CA ASP A 48 -4.18 -46.78 1.97
C ASP A 48 -4.11 -45.47 2.78
N PRO A 49 -2.92 -44.88 3.00
CA PRO A 49 -2.74 -43.72 3.86
C PRO A 49 -3.36 -42.42 3.32
N TYR A 50 -3.97 -42.43 2.12
CA TYR A 50 -4.68 -41.28 1.55
C TYR A 50 -6.22 -41.35 1.69
N SER A 51 -6.77 -42.37 2.36
CA SER A 51 -8.22 -42.63 2.43
C SER A 51 -9.05 -41.59 3.22
N SER A 52 -8.42 -40.66 3.96
CA SER A 52 -9.11 -39.76 4.90
C SER A 52 -9.23 -38.29 4.43
N PHE A 53 -9.78 -38.05 3.24
CA PHE A 53 -10.12 -36.70 2.76
C PHE A 53 -11.49 -36.65 2.05
N SER A 54 -12.56 -36.44 2.82
CA SER A 54 -13.91 -36.24 2.25
C SER A 54 -14.88 -35.42 3.12
N GLU A 55 -14.41 -34.36 3.80
CA GLU A 55 -15.31 -33.21 4.06
C GLU A 55 -15.38 -32.37 2.78
N SER A 56 -16.33 -32.71 1.91
CA SER A 56 -16.48 -32.08 0.61
C SER A 56 -17.04 -30.66 0.74
N MET A 57 -16.17 -29.66 0.57
CA MET A 57 -16.63 -28.32 0.19
C MET A 57 -17.45 -28.41 -1.11
N ASP A 58 -18.63 -27.81 -1.10
CA ASP A 58 -19.55 -27.80 -2.23
C ASP A 58 -18.87 -27.24 -3.50
N PRO A 59 -18.77 -28.02 -4.60
CA PRO A 59 -18.09 -27.59 -5.82
C PRO A 59 -18.81 -26.48 -6.59
N GLN A 60 -20.05 -26.10 -6.23
CA GLN A 60 -20.68 -24.87 -6.71
C GLN A 60 -20.24 -23.65 -5.88
N LYS A 61 -20.16 -23.75 -4.54
CA LYS A 61 -19.60 -22.67 -3.69
C LYS A 61 -18.15 -22.34 -4.00
N ALA A 62 -17.31 -23.35 -4.27
CA ALA A 62 -15.88 -23.17 -4.52
C ALA A 62 -15.53 -22.31 -5.76
N LYS A 63 -16.53 -21.93 -6.57
CA LYS A 63 -16.35 -21.21 -7.84
C LYS A 63 -16.47 -19.68 -7.76
N GLN A 64 -16.84 -19.11 -6.62
CA GLN A 64 -17.02 -17.66 -6.42
C GLN A 64 -16.41 -17.15 -5.10
N SER A 65 -15.37 -17.80 -4.60
CA SER A 65 -14.66 -17.38 -3.39
C SER A 65 -13.23 -16.91 -3.69
N CYS A 66 -12.84 -15.78 -3.11
CA CYS A 66 -11.46 -15.29 -3.11
C CYS A 66 -10.68 -15.89 -1.93
N ILE A 67 -9.43 -16.31 -2.17
CA ILE A 67 -8.49 -16.73 -1.12
C ILE A 67 -7.57 -15.55 -0.81
N LEU A 68 -7.76 -14.93 0.35
CA LEU A 68 -6.98 -13.78 0.82
C LEU A 68 -5.82 -14.23 1.71
N PHE A 69 -4.61 -14.16 1.17
CA PHE A 69 -3.38 -14.20 1.95
C PHE A 69 -3.04 -12.80 2.49
N TYR A 70 -2.21 -12.72 3.52
CA TYR A 70 -1.89 -11.44 4.18
C TYR A 70 -0.47 -11.44 4.81
N SER A 71 0.09 -10.25 5.00
CA SER A 71 1.33 -10.03 5.77
C SER A 71 1.08 -10.14 7.29
N PRO A 72 2.06 -10.54 8.12
CA PRO A 72 1.83 -10.77 9.55
C PRO A 72 1.27 -9.56 10.32
N ASP A 73 1.64 -8.35 9.90
CA ASP A 73 1.17 -7.10 10.50
C ASP A 73 -0.26 -6.71 10.09
N THR A 74 -0.77 -7.24 8.97
CA THR A 74 -2.14 -6.95 8.48
C THR A 74 -3.19 -7.97 8.94
N GLU A 75 -2.84 -8.98 9.74
CA GLU A 75 -3.75 -10.03 10.21
C GLU A 75 -5.08 -9.48 10.77
N ALA A 76 -5.00 -8.44 11.60
CA ALA A 76 -6.19 -7.84 12.22
C ALA A 76 -7.14 -7.20 11.18
N LEU A 77 -6.62 -6.69 10.07
CA LEU A 77 -7.42 -6.18 8.95
C LEU A 77 -7.91 -7.33 8.07
N ALA A 78 -7.07 -8.31 7.74
CA ALA A 78 -7.45 -9.49 6.96
C ALA A 78 -8.64 -10.24 7.57
N ARG A 79 -8.64 -10.42 8.91
CA ARG A 79 -9.75 -11.02 9.65
C ARG A 79 -11.04 -10.20 9.55
N LYS A 80 -10.97 -8.86 9.58
CA LYS A 80 -12.15 -8.00 9.35
C LYS A 80 -12.66 -8.12 7.90
N VAL A 81 -11.77 -8.15 6.90
CA VAL A 81 -12.13 -8.32 5.47
C VAL A 81 -12.86 -9.64 5.25
N SER A 82 -12.33 -10.74 5.79
CA SER A 82 -12.96 -12.08 5.68
C SER A 82 -14.32 -12.14 6.41
N ASN A 83 -14.46 -11.45 7.56
CA ASN A 83 -15.75 -11.32 8.23
C ASN A 83 -16.76 -10.43 7.48
N ALA A 84 -16.31 -9.51 6.62
CA ALA A 84 -17.17 -8.57 5.89
C ALA A 84 -17.82 -9.19 4.64
N SER A 85 -17.22 -10.23 4.03
CA SER A 85 -17.87 -10.99 2.95
C SER A 85 -17.59 -12.49 3.06
N ALA A 86 -18.66 -13.27 3.09
CA ALA A 86 -18.62 -14.74 3.11
C ALA A 86 -18.04 -15.37 1.82
N LYS A 87 -17.69 -14.57 0.80
CA LYS A 87 -16.88 -15.00 -0.35
C LYS A 87 -15.38 -15.03 -0.06
N ILE A 88 -14.88 -14.41 1.02
CA ILE A 88 -13.45 -14.20 1.26
C ILE A 88 -12.94 -15.15 2.35
N ASN A 89 -12.20 -16.17 1.94
CA ASN A 89 -11.55 -17.13 2.83
C ASN A 89 -10.09 -16.73 3.08
N LEU A 90 -9.58 -16.87 4.30
CA LEU A 90 -8.17 -16.60 4.60
C LEU A 90 -7.26 -17.76 4.19
N GLY A 91 -6.16 -17.44 3.50
CA GLY A 91 -5.07 -18.37 3.21
C GLY A 91 -3.89 -18.16 4.17
N GLU A 92 -3.20 -19.24 4.57
CA GLU A 92 -2.09 -19.17 5.53
C GLU A 92 -0.71 -19.20 4.85
N ILE A 93 0.20 -18.34 5.31
CA ILE A 93 1.62 -18.38 4.98
C ILE A 93 2.39 -18.59 6.29
N ALA A 94 3.30 -19.58 6.30
CA ALA A 94 4.29 -19.69 7.35
C ALA A 94 5.44 -18.73 7.07
N TRP A 95 5.42 -17.57 7.72
CA TRP A 95 6.51 -16.60 7.74
C TRP A 95 7.57 -17.06 8.74
N LYS A 96 8.75 -17.41 8.23
CA LYS A 96 9.94 -17.82 9.02
C LYS A 96 11.18 -17.23 8.37
N ASN A 97 12.33 -17.39 9.03
CA ASN A 97 13.64 -16.98 8.50
C ASN A 97 14.62 -18.16 8.54
N PHE A 98 15.67 -18.10 7.72
CA PHE A 98 16.88 -18.90 7.86
C PHE A 98 17.80 -18.29 8.93
N ALA A 99 18.86 -18.99 9.31
CA ALA A 99 19.77 -18.57 10.39
C ALA A 99 20.62 -17.32 10.07
N ASP A 100 20.64 -16.89 8.81
CA ASP A 100 21.26 -15.65 8.32
C ASP A 100 20.26 -14.47 8.24
N GLY A 101 18.99 -14.70 8.60
CA GLY A 101 17.91 -13.72 8.57
C GLY A 101 17.10 -13.69 7.27
N PHE A 102 17.54 -14.31 6.17
CA PHE A 102 16.78 -14.32 4.93
C PHE A 102 15.44 -15.08 5.08
N PRO A 103 14.38 -14.68 4.37
CA PRO A 103 13.05 -15.23 4.60
C PRO A 103 12.90 -16.67 4.06
N ASN A 104 12.33 -17.53 4.90
CA ASN A 104 12.05 -18.94 4.66
C ASN A 104 10.51 -19.13 4.64
N LEU A 105 9.90 -18.78 3.50
CA LEU A 105 8.45 -18.63 3.39
C LEU A 105 7.80 -19.87 2.80
N PHE A 106 6.66 -20.28 3.36
CA PHE A 106 5.87 -21.40 2.85
C PHE A 106 4.38 -21.05 2.80
N ILE A 107 3.84 -20.93 1.58
CA ILE A 107 2.40 -20.80 1.32
C ILE A 107 1.75 -22.15 1.57
N LYS A 108 0.85 -22.25 2.56
CA LYS A 108 0.09 -23.48 2.81
C LYS A 108 -0.95 -23.70 1.71
N ASP A 109 -1.25 -24.97 1.49
CA ASP A 109 -2.29 -25.43 0.56
C ASP A 109 -2.19 -24.88 -0.87
N ALA A 110 -0.96 -24.57 -1.30
CA ALA A 110 -0.64 -24.10 -2.65
C ALA A 110 -1.19 -25.00 -3.77
N GLN A 111 -1.37 -26.30 -3.52
CA GLN A 111 -1.99 -27.24 -4.45
C GLN A 111 -3.47 -26.92 -4.77
N ASN A 112 -4.17 -26.25 -3.84
CA ASN A 112 -5.58 -25.87 -3.97
C ASN A 112 -5.79 -24.52 -4.70
N LEU A 113 -4.72 -23.76 -4.97
CA LEU A 113 -4.78 -22.43 -5.60
C LEU A 113 -4.99 -22.46 -7.13
N ARG A 114 -5.02 -23.65 -7.74
CA ARG A 114 -5.09 -23.80 -9.19
C ARG A 114 -6.44 -23.33 -9.74
N ASN A 115 -6.39 -22.33 -10.62
CA ASN A 115 -7.53 -21.61 -11.20
C ASN A 115 -8.41 -20.83 -10.18
N SER A 116 -8.02 -20.71 -8.90
CA SER A 116 -8.80 -19.93 -7.93
C SER A 116 -8.54 -18.42 -8.06
N HIS A 117 -9.42 -17.61 -7.49
CA HIS A 117 -9.18 -16.17 -7.32
C HIS A 117 -8.36 -15.96 -6.04
N VAL A 118 -7.20 -15.32 -6.16
CA VAL A 118 -6.27 -15.14 -5.03
C VAL A 118 -5.97 -13.66 -4.83
N ALA A 119 -5.92 -13.25 -3.56
CA ALA A 119 -5.50 -11.92 -3.17
C ALA A 119 -4.37 -11.96 -2.15
N PHE A 120 -3.58 -10.88 -2.09
CA PHE A 120 -2.60 -10.65 -1.02
C PHE A 120 -2.79 -9.26 -0.43
N LEU A 121 -3.07 -9.18 0.88
CA LEU A 121 -3.04 -7.95 1.65
C LEU A 121 -1.61 -7.68 2.12
N ALA A 122 -0.96 -6.70 1.48
CA ALA A 122 0.39 -6.26 1.75
C ALA A 122 0.42 -5.01 2.64
N SER A 123 1.57 -4.76 3.26
CA SER A 123 1.84 -3.58 4.07
C SER A 123 3.32 -3.21 3.99
N PHE A 124 3.63 -2.18 3.22
CA PHE A 124 5.00 -1.71 3.00
C PHE A 124 5.37 -0.55 3.95
N HIS A 125 4.84 -0.56 5.18
CA HIS A 125 5.07 0.50 6.17
C HIS A 125 6.52 0.54 6.70
N ASP A 126 7.22 -0.61 6.65
CA ASP A 126 8.63 -0.76 6.98
C ASP A 126 9.37 -1.35 5.76
N PRO A 127 10.39 -0.65 5.21
CA PRO A 127 11.24 -1.17 4.14
C PRO A 127 11.85 -2.56 4.39
N ALA A 128 12.11 -2.93 5.65
CA ALA A 128 12.66 -4.25 5.99
C ALA A 128 11.72 -5.41 5.62
N LEU A 129 10.40 -5.19 5.71
CA LEU A 129 9.37 -6.21 5.44
C LEU A 129 9.01 -6.33 3.95
N ILE A 130 9.49 -5.41 3.10
CA ILE A 130 9.12 -5.38 1.67
C ILE A 130 9.69 -6.60 0.92
N PHE A 131 10.92 -7.02 1.22
CA PHE A 131 11.59 -8.10 0.47
C PHE A 131 10.90 -9.47 0.60
N GLU A 132 10.46 -9.83 1.81
CA GLU A 132 9.72 -11.08 2.04
C GLU A 132 8.31 -11.03 1.44
N GLN A 133 7.62 -9.89 1.55
CA GLN A 133 6.31 -9.71 0.92
C GLN A 133 6.38 -9.77 -0.61
N LEU A 134 7.37 -9.11 -1.23
CA LEU A 134 7.61 -9.22 -2.68
C LEU A 134 7.85 -10.68 -3.11
N SER A 135 8.51 -11.48 -2.27
CA SER A 135 8.75 -12.89 -2.54
C SER A 135 7.44 -13.70 -2.61
N ILE A 136 6.45 -13.41 -1.75
CA ILE A 136 5.09 -13.96 -1.82
C ILE A 136 4.33 -13.44 -3.04
N ILE A 137 4.34 -12.11 -3.25
CA ILE A 137 3.63 -11.44 -4.35
C ILE A 137 4.11 -11.95 -5.72
N TYR A 138 5.40 -12.28 -5.86
CA TYR A 138 5.97 -12.87 -7.08
C TYR A 138 5.75 -14.39 -7.19
N ALA A 139 5.37 -15.07 -6.11
CA ALA A 139 5.09 -16.50 -6.10
C ALA A 139 3.63 -16.81 -6.43
N LEU A 140 2.67 -16.12 -5.82
CA LEU A 140 1.23 -16.43 -5.92
C LEU A 140 0.70 -16.47 -7.38
N PRO A 141 0.98 -15.50 -8.27
CA PRO A 141 0.55 -15.58 -9.69
C PRO A 141 1.05 -16.83 -10.41
N ARG A 142 2.26 -17.31 -10.06
CA ARG A 142 2.90 -18.47 -10.68
C ARG A 142 2.33 -19.80 -10.20
N MET A 143 1.50 -19.83 -9.15
CA MET A 143 0.83 -21.04 -8.64
C MET A 143 -0.41 -21.45 -9.46
N PHE A 144 -0.43 -21.10 -10.76
CA PHE A 144 -1.53 -21.36 -11.69
C PHE A 144 -2.89 -20.78 -11.24
N VAL A 145 -2.89 -19.67 -10.50
CA VAL A 145 -4.11 -18.98 -10.04
C VAL A 145 -4.91 -18.42 -11.21
N GLY A 146 -6.23 -18.35 -11.05
CA GLY A 146 -7.17 -17.81 -12.04
C GLY A 146 -7.04 -16.30 -12.20
N SER A 147 -6.97 -15.57 -11.10
CA SER A 147 -6.59 -14.15 -11.05
C SER A 147 -5.75 -13.86 -9.82
N PHE A 148 -5.02 -12.74 -9.82
CA PHE A 148 -4.31 -12.23 -8.65
C PHE A 148 -4.62 -10.75 -8.40
N THR A 149 -4.97 -10.42 -7.15
CA THR A 149 -5.17 -9.04 -6.69
C THR A 149 -4.20 -8.72 -5.54
N LEU A 150 -3.30 -7.77 -5.75
CA LEU A 150 -2.49 -7.18 -4.70
C LEU A 150 -3.25 -6.02 -4.08
N VAL A 151 -3.61 -6.13 -2.80
CA VAL A 151 -4.15 -5.02 -2.00
C VAL A 151 -2.98 -4.43 -1.21
N LEU A 152 -2.60 -3.20 -1.54
CA LEU A 152 -1.55 -2.44 -0.84
C LEU A 152 -2.18 -1.14 -0.32
N PRO A 153 -2.77 -1.15 0.89
CA PRO A 153 -3.63 -0.05 1.37
C PRO A 153 -2.95 1.32 1.46
N PHE A 154 -1.62 1.35 1.57
CA PHE A 154 -0.82 2.58 1.58
C PHE A 154 0.41 2.39 0.70
N PHE A 155 0.65 3.32 -0.23
CA PHE A 155 1.83 3.34 -1.09
C PHE A 155 2.91 4.27 -0.49
N PRO A 156 3.94 3.73 0.20
CA PRO A 156 4.74 4.48 1.17
C PRO A 156 5.64 5.56 0.57
N THR A 157 5.98 5.44 -0.71
CA THR A 157 6.88 6.35 -1.43
C THR A 157 6.15 7.40 -2.26
N GLY A 158 4.81 7.46 -2.26
CA GLY A 158 4.05 8.38 -3.14
C GLY A 158 4.33 9.87 -2.92
N THR A 159 4.79 10.28 -1.74
CA THR A 159 5.26 11.65 -1.47
C THR A 159 6.66 11.96 -2.04
N ALA A 160 7.21 11.06 -2.85
CA ALA A 160 8.49 11.16 -3.55
C ALA A 160 8.29 10.80 -5.03
N GLU A 161 7.26 11.41 -5.63
CA GLU A 161 6.96 11.37 -7.07
C GLU A 161 7.69 12.49 -7.83
N ARG A 162 7.81 13.66 -7.21
CA ARG A 162 8.49 14.82 -7.80
C ARG A 162 10.01 14.71 -7.78
N ILE A 163 10.59 15.31 -8.81
CA ILE A 163 12.01 15.66 -8.94
C ILE A 163 12.01 17.17 -9.15
N GLU A 164 12.49 17.93 -8.16
CA GLU A 164 12.62 19.39 -8.22
C GLU A 164 14.06 19.80 -8.60
N ALA A 165 15.05 18.94 -8.36
CA ALA A 165 16.46 19.15 -8.71
C ALA A 165 17.13 17.94 -9.40
N GLU A 166 18.16 18.19 -10.20
CA GLU A 166 18.97 17.13 -10.82
C GLU A 166 19.69 16.30 -9.76
N GLY A 167 19.59 14.96 -9.88
CA GLY A 167 20.15 14.01 -8.92
C GLY A 167 19.17 13.53 -7.83
N GLU A 168 17.98 14.12 -7.73
CA GLU A 168 16.91 13.57 -6.88
C GLU A 168 16.33 12.29 -7.49
N VAL A 169 15.91 11.36 -6.63
CA VAL A 169 15.42 10.03 -7.02
C VAL A 169 13.96 9.86 -6.63
N ALA A 170 13.07 9.82 -7.62
CA ALA A 170 11.64 9.55 -7.44
C ALA A 170 11.41 8.09 -6.99
N THR A 171 11.47 7.82 -5.69
CA THR A 171 11.30 6.45 -5.15
C THR A 171 9.90 5.90 -5.35
N ALA A 172 8.88 6.76 -5.57
CA ALA A 172 7.57 6.35 -6.08
C ALA A 172 7.69 5.56 -7.39
N PHE A 173 8.45 6.07 -8.35
CA PHE A 173 8.68 5.39 -9.63
C PHE A 173 9.41 4.07 -9.42
N THR A 174 10.47 4.04 -8.61
CA THR A 174 11.21 2.79 -8.32
C THR A 174 10.31 1.70 -7.74
N LEU A 175 9.47 2.02 -6.75
CA LEU A 175 8.56 1.05 -6.13
C LEU A 175 7.45 0.60 -7.11
N ALA A 176 6.88 1.52 -7.88
CA ALA A 176 5.90 1.19 -8.92
C ALA A 176 6.49 0.32 -10.03
N ARG A 177 7.76 0.51 -10.42
CA ARG A 177 8.50 -0.36 -11.36
C ARG A 177 8.78 -1.74 -10.77
N ILE A 178 9.08 -1.86 -9.48
CA ILE A 178 9.16 -3.17 -8.80
C ILE A 178 7.79 -3.87 -8.87
N LEU A 179 6.72 -3.21 -8.44
CA LEU A 179 5.36 -3.78 -8.53
C LEU A 179 4.92 -4.09 -9.97
N SER A 180 5.41 -3.36 -10.98
CA SER A 180 5.16 -3.67 -12.39
C SER A 180 5.84 -4.97 -12.86
N ASN A 181 6.79 -5.53 -12.12
CA ASN A 181 7.46 -6.80 -12.45
C ASN A 181 6.80 -8.03 -11.78
N ILE A 182 5.62 -7.86 -11.18
CA ILE A 182 4.80 -8.98 -10.72
C ILE A 182 4.40 -9.87 -11.92
N PRO A 183 4.51 -11.21 -11.83
CA PRO A 183 4.18 -12.08 -12.95
C PRO A 183 2.67 -12.09 -13.26
N LEU A 184 2.33 -12.34 -14.52
CA LEU A 184 0.94 -12.55 -14.94
C LEU A 184 0.35 -13.82 -14.31
N SER A 185 -0.90 -13.75 -13.90
CA SER A 185 -1.75 -14.90 -13.53
C SER A 185 -2.30 -15.60 -14.79
N ARG A 186 -3.06 -16.70 -14.65
CA ARG A 186 -3.72 -17.33 -15.81
C ARG A 186 -4.75 -16.42 -16.49
N GLY A 187 -5.38 -15.53 -15.73
CA GLY A 187 -6.32 -14.52 -16.21
C GLY A 187 -5.66 -13.23 -16.72
N GLY A 188 -4.33 -13.12 -16.63
CA GLY A 188 -3.57 -11.96 -17.12
C GLY A 188 -2.99 -11.09 -15.99
N PRO A 189 -2.95 -9.75 -16.18
CA PRO A 189 -2.36 -8.78 -15.25
C PRO A 189 -2.81 -8.89 -13.79
N THR A 190 -1.99 -8.40 -12.88
CA THR A 190 -2.34 -8.28 -11.46
C THR A 190 -3.15 -7.01 -11.22
N SER A 191 -4.33 -7.13 -10.61
CA SER A 191 -5.06 -5.96 -10.10
C SER A 191 -4.33 -5.42 -8.86
N LEU A 192 -4.06 -4.12 -8.81
CA LEU A 192 -3.34 -3.47 -7.72
C LEU A 192 -4.22 -2.43 -7.04
N VAL A 193 -4.78 -2.74 -5.88
CA VAL A 193 -5.67 -1.85 -5.12
C VAL A 193 -4.82 -1.00 -4.16
N ILE A 194 -4.90 0.32 -4.32
CA ILE A 194 -4.25 1.32 -3.44
C ILE A 194 -5.31 2.35 -3.05
N PHE A 195 -5.37 2.75 -1.78
CA PHE A 195 -6.26 3.82 -1.31
C PHE A 195 -5.54 5.16 -1.32
N ASP A 196 -6.23 6.23 -1.73
CA ASP A 196 -5.84 7.66 -1.65
C ASP A 196 -4.36 7.97 -1.97
N ILE A 197 -3.86 7.38 -3.07
CA ILE A 197 -2.48 7.58 -3.55
C ILE A 197 -2.13 9.08 -3.71
N HIS A 198 -0.91 9.47 -3.33
CA HIS A 198 -0.53 10.86 -3.10
C HIS A 198 -0.77 11.75 -4.33
N ALA A 199 -0.39 11.28 -5.52
CA ALA A 199 -0.69 11.91 -6.80
C ALA A 199 -1.29 10.90 -7.80
N LEU A 200 -2.45 11.21 -8.37
CA LEU A 200 -3.11 10.34 -9.37
C LEU A 200 -2.24 10.11 -10.63
N GLN A 201 -1.28 10.99 -10.89
CA GLN A 201 -0.27 10.88 -11.95
C GLN A 201 0.68 9.68 -11.74
N GLU A 202 0.83 9.16 -10.52
CA GLU A 202 1.59 7.93 -10.25
C GLU A 202 1.01 6.71 -11.00
N ARG A 203 -0.22 6.78 -11.51
CA ARG A 203 -0.79 5.83 -12.49
C ARG A 203 0.15 5.55 -13.66
N PHE A 204 0.92 6.54 -14.12
CA PHE A 204 1.87 6.40 -15.23
C PHE A 204 3.25 5.82 -14.80
N TYR A 205 3.47 5.57 -13.50
CA TYR A 205 4.63 4.85 -13.00
C TYR A 205 4.40 3.34 -12.92
N PHE A 206 3.15 2.90 -12.95
CA PHE A 206 2.76 1.52 -13.16
C PHE A 206 2.85 1.16 -14.65
N GLY A 207 2.65 -0.10 -15.01
CA GLY A 207 2.90 -0.60 -16.36
C GLY A 207 2.00 -1.78 -16.69
N ASP A 208 1.87 -2.10 -17.96
CA ASP A 208 0.75 -2.85 -18.56
C ASP A 208 0.55 -4.29 -18.00
N THR A 209 1.52 -4.80 -17.25
CA THR A 209 1.50 -6.05 -16.47
C THR A 209 0.72 -5.96 -15.15
N VAL A 210 0.40 -4.75 -14.67
CA VAL A 210 -0.41 -4.48 -13.47
C VAL A 210 -1.48 -3.42 -13.74
N LEU A 211 -2.64 -3.58 -13.11
CA LEU A 211 -3.81 -2.72 -13.30
C LEU A 211 -4.09 -1.96 -11.99
N PRO A 212 -3.56 -0.72 -11.83
CA PRO A 212 -3.79 0.05 -10.61
C PRO A 212 -5.25 0.51 -10.49
N LEU A 213 -5.95 0.00 -9.47
CA LEU A 213 -7.22 0.50 -8.99
C LEU A 213 -6.95 1.46 -7.83
N PHE A 214 -7.38 2.72 -7.97
CA PHE A 214 -7.22 3.73 -6.94
C PHE A 214 -8.55 3.93 -6.24
N GLU A 215 -8.64 3.41 -5.02
CA GLU A 215 -9.79 3.55 -4.13
C GLU A 215 -9.63 4.75 -3.19
N SER A 216 -10.65 5.05 -2.40
CA SER A 216 -10.62 6.12 -1.40
C SER A 216 -11.28 5.70 -0.09
N GLY A 217 -10.69 6.11 1.04
CA GLY A 217 -11.28 5.96 2.38
C GLY A 217 -12.33 7.03 2.71
N ILE A 218 -12.46 8.07 1.87
CA ILE A 218 -13.40 9.19 2.08
C ILE A 218 -14.88 8.77 2.25
N PRO A 219 -15.41 7.70 1.63
CA PRO A 219 -16.76 7.20 1.93
C PRO A 219 -16.97 6.86 3.42
N LEU A 220 -15.93 6.35 4.11
CA LEU A 220 -15.97 6.06 5.54
C LEU A 220 -16.08 7.36 6.35
N LEU A 221 -15.32 8.40 5.99
CA LEU A 221 -15.46 9.72 6.62
C LEU A 221 -16.87 10.28 6.41
N LYS A 222 -17.43 10.15 5.20
CA LYS A 222 -18.77 10.67 4.88
C LYS A 222 -19.87 10.03 5.74
N ALA A 223 -19.71 8.78 6.17
CA ALA A 223 -20.60 8.16 7.15
C ALA A 223 -20.51 8.81 8.55
N GLU A 224 -19.32 9.23 8.99
CA GLU A 224 -19.15 9.99 10.24
C GLU A 224 -19.69 11.42 10.13
N LEU A 225 -19.47 12.11 8.99
CA LEU A 225 -20.05 13.43 8.74
C LEU A 225 -21.59 13.38 8.73
N GLN A 226 -22.20 12.32 8.18
CA GLN A 226 -23.64 12.12 8.23
C GLN A 226 -24.17 11.98 9.67
N LYS A 227 -23.46 11.28 10.56
CA LYS A 227 -23.82 11.17 11.99
C LYS A 227 -23.77 12.53 12.69
N LEU A 228 -22.74 13.33 12.42
CA LEU A 228 -22.59 14.68 13.00
C LEU A 228 -23.64 15.66 12.47
N THR A 229 -23.92 15.66 11.16
CA THR A 229 -25.02 16.45 10.57
C THR A 229 -26.37 16.04 11.17
N ALA A 230 -26.62 14.74 11.37
CA ALA A 230 -27.85 14.24 12.00
C ALA A 230 -27.97 14.60 13.50
N ALA A 231 -26.84 14.86 14.17
CA ALA A 231 -26.80 15.41 15.53
C ALA A 231 -26.97 16.95 15.58
N GLY A 232 -27.06 17.62 14.43
CA GLY A 232 -27.26 19.07 14.32
C GLY A 232 -25.98 19.91 14.21
N GLU A 233 -24.82 19.30 13.92
CA GLU A 233 -23.59 20.07 13.70
C GLU A 233 -23.57 20.76 12.33
N GLU A 234 -23.26 22.06 12.29
CA GLU A 234 -22.91 22.76 11.05
C GLU A 234 -21.47 22.41 10.65
N ILE A 235 -21.31 21.52 9.68
CA ILE A 235 -20.00 21.05 9.20
C ILE A 235 -19.45 21.96 8.09
N VAL A 236 -18.13 22.19 8.13
CA VAL A 236 -17.35 22.83 7.06
C VAL A 236 -16.07 22.02 6.82
N ILE A 237 -15.75 21.71 5.56
CA ILE A 237 -14.55 20.93 5.22
C ILE A 237 -13.37 21.89 5.05
N ALA A 238 -12.26 21.60 5.73
CA ALA A 238 -11.03 22.37 5.62
C ALA A 238 -9.93 21.58 4.93
N TYR A 239 -9.09 22.27 4.16
CA TYR A 239 -7.94 21.67 3.49
C TYR A 239 -6.65 22.36 3.95
N PRO A 240 -5.64 21.63 4.46
CA PRO A 240 -4.45 22.22 5.07
C PRO A 240 -3.55 22.96 4.06
N ASP A 241 -3.57 22.55 2.79
CA ASP A 241 -3.08 23.33 1.64
C ASP A 241 -3.83 22.97 0.34
N GLU A 242 -3.46 23.63 -0.76
CA GLU A 242 -4.10 23.44 -2.07
C GLU A 242 -3.93 22.02 -2.65
N GLY A 243 -2.93 21.25 -2.21
CA GLY A 243 -2.74 19.87 -2.65
C GLY A 243 -3.83 18.96 -2.10
N ALA A 244 -4.20 19.16 -0.83
CA ALA A 244 -5.35 18.49 -0.24
C ALA A 244 -6.67 18.90 -0.92
N TRP A 245 -6.89 20.20 -1.14
CA TRP A 245 -8.10 20.70 -1.82
C TRP A 245 -8.27 20.07 -3.21
N LYS A 246 -7.23 20.12 -4.07
CA LYS A 246 -7.25 19.57 -5.44
C LYS A 246 -7.52 18.07 -5.51
N ARG A 247 -7.30 17.33 -4.42
CA ARG A 247 -7.54 15.88 -4.33
C ARG A 247 -8.93 15.55 -3.79
N PHE A 248 -9.40 16.30 -2.80
CA PHE A 248 -10.55 15.90 -1.99
C PHE A 248 -11.83 16.72 -2.20
N HIS A 249 -11.78 17.93 -2.76
CA HIS A 249 -12.96 18.82 -2.81
C HIS A 249 -14.17 18.22 -3.55
N MET A 250 -13.94 17.47 -4.64
CA MET A 250 -14.99 16.81 -5.41
C MET A 250 -15.75 15.71 -4.63
N PHE A 251 -15.22 15.23 -3.50
CA PHE A 251 -15.92 14.24 -2.67
C PHE A 251 -16.96 14.84 -1.73
N PHE A 252 -16.96 16.16 -1.49
CA PHE A 252 -17.82 16.83 -0.51
C PHE A 252 -18.81 17.85 -1.11
N PRO A 253 -19.52 17.54 -2.22
CA PRO A 253 -20.47 18.48 -2.82
C PRO A 253 -21.57 18.84 -1.82
N GLY A 254 -21.82 20.13 -1.66
CA GLY A 254 -22.82 20.68 -0.74
C GLY A 254 -22.31 21.04 0.65
N TYR A 255 -21.10 20.62 1.04
CA TYR A 255 -20.46 21.15 2.25
C TYR A 255 -19.79 22.50 1.93
N PRO A 256 -19.86 23.50 2.83
CA PRO A 256 -19.00 24.68 2.75
C PRO A 256 -17.52 24.30 2.87
N GLU A 257 -16.64 25.07 2.23
CA GLU A 257 -15.20 24.83 2.21
C GLU A 257 -14.39 25.92 2.94
N VAL A 258 -13.25 25.51 3.50
CA VAL A 258 -12.20 26.39 4.03
C VAL A 258 -10.86 25.95 3.43
N ILE A 259 -10.19 26.86 2.72
CA ILE A 259 -8.88 26.58 2.13
C ILE A 259 -7.83 27.28 2.97
N CYS A 260 -6.89 26.51 3.52
CA CYS A 260 -5.68 27.03 4.13
C CYS A 260 -4.52 27.06 3.12
N THR A 261 -3.46 27.79 3.45
CA THR A 261 -2.20 27.77 2.70
C THR A 261 -1.00 27.72 3.65
N LYS A 262 0.03 26.97 3.23
CA LYS A 262 1.22 26.66 4.02
C LYS A 262 2.38 27.58 3.60
N VAL A 263 2.57 28.66 4.35
CA VAL A 263 3.66 29.63 4.15
C VAL A 263 4.91 29.16 4.90
N ARG A 264 6.09 29.28 4.27
CA ARG A 264 7.39 29.13 4.95
C ARG A 264 7.88 30.53 5.36
N ASP A 265 8.28 30.68 6.60
CA ASP A 265 8.81 31.93 7.19
C ASP A 265 10.12 31.58 7.89
N GLY A 266 11.23 31.64 7.13
CA GLY A 266 12.45 30.92 7.47
C GLY A 266 12.18 29.42 7.67
N ASP A 267 12.69 28.86 8.77
CA ASP A 267 12.45 27.47 9.18
C ASP A 267 11.02 27.21 9.69
N LYS A 268 10.24 28.26 9.99
CA LYS A 268 8.88 28.11 10.54
C LYS A 268 7.90 27.80 9.41
N ARG A 269 7.06 26.78 9.64
CA ARG A 269 5.89 26.48 8.80
C ARG A 269 4.68 27.13 9.45
N ILE A 270 4.07 28.10 8.77
CA ILE A 270 2.91 28.84 9.23
C ILE A 270 1.73 28.50 8.32
N VAL A 271 0.61 28.10 8.89
CA VAL A 271 -0.65 27.92 8.15
C VAL A 271 -1.43 29.25 8.21
N ARG A 272 -1.96 29.70 7.07
CA ARG A 272 -2.84 30.88 6.98
C ARG A 272 -4.16 30.51 6.33
N LEU A 273 -5.24 31.19 6.73
CA LEU A 273 -6.53 31.10 6.05
C LEU A 273 -6.39 31.77 4.68
N LYS A 274 -6.80 31.09 3.60
CA LYS A 274 -6.86 31.65 2.25
C LYS A 274 -8.30 31.99 1.85
N GLU A 275 -9.23 31.11 2.17
CA GLU A 275 -10.64 31.22 1.78
C GLU A 275 -11.56 30.45 2.75
N GLY A 276 -12.85 30.81 2.78
CA GLY A 276 -13.87 30.21 3.64
C GLY A 276 -14.04 30.87 5.01
N GLN A 277 -15.04 30.40 5.76
CA GLN A 277 -15.39 30.92 7.09
C GLN A 277 -15.59 29.76 8.09
N PRO A 278 -14.63 29.50 9.00
CA PRO A 278 -14.76 28.44 10.01
C PRO A 278 -15.56 28.86 11.25
N ALA A 279 -15.82 30.16 11.46
CA ALA A 279 -16.41 30.66 12.70
C ALA A 279 -17.78 30.02 13.02
N GLY A 280 -17.94 29.53 14.25
CA GLY A 280 -19.16 28.90 14.77
C GLY A 280 -19.39 27.45 14.34
N LYS A 281 -18.55 26.88 13.48
CA LYS A 281 -18.80 25.58 12.81
C LYS A 281 -17.94 24.44 13.33
N HIS A 282 -18.36 23.20 13.06
CA HIS A 282 -17.51 22.01 13.20
C HIS A 282 -16.65 21.90 11.94
N VAL A 283 -15.39 22.32 12.04
CA VAL A 283 -14.42 22.21 10.96
C VAL A 283 -13.84 20.81 10.91
N VAL A 284 -13.82 20.18 9.74
CA VAL A 284 -13.16 18.88 9.52
C VAL A 284 -12.03 19.06 8.51
N ILE A 285 -10.78 18.98 8.98
CA ILE A 285 -9.61 19.05 8.12
C ILE A 285 -9.45 17.71 7.36
N VAL A 286 -9.31 17.73 6.04
CA VAL A 286 -9.13 16.53 5.21
C VAL A 286 -7.78 16.59 4.48
N ASP A 287 -7.00 15.53 4.59
CA ASP A 287 -5.76 15.30 3.82
C ASP A 287 -5.58 13.80 3.52
N ASP A 288 -4.60 13.42 2.70
CA ASP A 288 -4.35 12.01 2.37
C ASP A 288 -3.62 11.27 3.50
N LEU A 289 -2.59 11.90 4.06
CA LEU A 289 -1.70 11.28 5.02
C LEU A 289 -1.12 12.25 6.03
N VAL A 290 -0.55 11.68 7.09
CA VAL A 290 0.18 12.44 8.10
C VAL A 290 1.46 11.73 8.52
N GLN A 291 2.58 12.45 8.36
CA GLN A 291 3.86 12.07 8.95
C GLN A 291 4.05 12.78 10.30
N SER A 292 4.77 13.91 10.35
CA SER A 292 5.11 14.58 11.62
C SER A 292 3.94 15.28 12.33
N GLY A 293 2.80 15.45 11.65
CA GLY A 293 1.61 16.16 12.18
C GLY A 293 1.67 17.69 12.19
N GLY A 294 2.81 18.30 11.83
CA GLY A 294 3.02 19.76 11.97
C GLY A 294 1.95 20.61 11.27
N THR A 295 1.65 20.33 9.99
CA THR A 295 0.67 21.12 9.22
C THR A 295 -0.74 21.04 9.83
N LEU A 296 -1.20 19.83 10.20
CA LEU A 296 -2.54 19.63 10.75
C LEU A 296 -2.69 20.30 12.13
N ILE A 297 -1.67 20.26 12.97
CA ILE A 297 -1.68 20.90 14.30
C ILE A 297 -1.70 22.43 14.18
N GLU A 298 -0.90 23.03 13.30
CA GLU A 298 -0.96 24.50 13.11
C GLU A 298 -2.24 24.95 12.39
N CYS A 299 -2.81 24.09 11.52
CA CYS A 299 -4.13 24.31 10.92
C CYS A 299 -5.25 24.25 11.99
N GLN A 300 -5.22 23.29 12.92
CA GLN A 300 -6.16 23.21 14.03
C GLN A 300 -6.14 24.48 14.89
N LYS A 301 -4.95 24.95 15.28
CA LYS A 301 -4.80 26.19 16.06
C LYS A 301 -5.33 27.40 15.30
N LEU A 302 -5.02 27.51 14.01
CA LEU A 302 -5.55 28.57 13.15
C LEU A 302 -7.08 28.57 13.16
N LEU A 303 -7.71 27.42 12.92
CA LEU A 303 -9.16 27.28 12.84
C LEU A 303 -9.85 27.59 14.18
N ALA A 304 -9.26 27.15 15.30
CA ALA A 304 -9.70 27.53 16.64
C ALA A 304 -9.57 29.05 16.88
N MET A 305 -8.46 29.68 16.50
CA MET A 305 -8.29 31.14 16.58
C MET A 305 -9.22 31.92 15.64
N GLN A 306 -9.69 31.32 14.55
CA GLN A 306 -10.75 31.86 13.68
C GLN A 306 -12.17 31.53 14.17
N GLY A 307 -12.32 31.01 15.39
CA GLY A 307 -13.61 30.85 16.07
C GLY A 307 -14.39 29.58 15.72
N ALA A 308 -13.73 28.53 15.22
CA ALA A 308 -14.38 27.22 15.04
C ALA A 308 -15.02 26.71 16.34
N LYS A 309 -16.24 26.17 16.27
CA LYS A 309 -16.89 25.48 17.41
C LYS A 309 -16.10 24.23 17.77
N HIS A 310 -15.81 23.40 16.78
CA HIS A 310 -14.99 22.21 16.92
C HIS A 310 -14.01 22.12 15.76
N VAL A 311 -12.86 21.48 15.98
CA VAL A 311 -11.97 21.06 14.90
C VAL A 311 -11.73 19.57 15.02
N SER A 312 -12.05 18.84 13.97
CA SER A 312 -11.62 17.45 13.76
C SER A 312 -10.68 17.37 12.56
N ALA A 313 -10.04 16.23 12.37
CA ALA A 313 -9.31 15.93 11.13
C ALA A 313 -9.56 14.50 10.67
N TYR A 314 -9.38 14.27 9.37
CA TYR A 314 -9.31 12.97 8.72
C TYR A 314 -8.02 12.88 7.90
N VAL A 315 -7.41 11.69 7.93
CA VAL A 315 -6.38 11.27 6.98
C VAL A 315 -6.60 9.81 6.60
N THR A 316 -6.38 9.41 5.36
CA THR A 316 -6.40 7.98 5.03
C THR A 316 -5.23 7.27 5.69
N HIS A 317 -4.01 7.82 5.60
CA HIS A 317 -2.78 7.16 6.05
C HIS A 317 -2.12 7.85 7.26
N GLY A 318 -2.33 7.30 8.46
CA GLY A 318 -1.55 7.67 9.65
C GLY A 318 -0.14 7.07 9.61
N VAL A 319 0.84 7.79 9.06
CA VAL A 319 2.23 7.28 8.97
C VAL A 319 3.00 7.48 10.28
N PHE A 320 2.82 8.64 10.92
CA PHE A 320 3.29 8.98 12.28
C PHE A 320 4.67 8.42 12.73
N PRO A 321 5.76 8.61 11.94
CA PRO A 321 7.09 8.15 12.30
C PRO A 321 7.53 8.72 13.65
N LYS A 322 8.31 7.93 14.41
CA LYS A 322 8.81 8.27 15.76
C LYS A 322 7.68 8.64 16.75
N GLU A 323 6.56 7.92 16.70
CA GLU A 323 5.36 8.13 17.53
C GLU A 323 4.81 9.58 17.49
N SER A 324 4.93 10.27 16.36
CA SER A 324 4.48 11.67 16.22
C SER A 324 2.96 11.86 16.39
N TRP A 325 2.18 10.77 16.40
CA TRP A 325 0.77 10.74 16.83
C TRP A 325 0.58 11.26 18.27
N ARG A 326 1.57 11.09 19.17
CA ARG A 326 1.52 11.58 20.56
C ARG A 326 1.39 13.11 20.69
N ARG A 327 1.60 13.85 19.60
CA ARG A 327 1.44 15.31 19.54
C ARG A 327 -0.03 15.76 19.45
N PHE A 328 -0.94 14.85 19.12
CA PHE A 328 -2.35 15.16 18.88
C PHE A 328 -3.13 15.05 20.19
N LYS A 329 -3.53 16.21 20.71
CA LYS A 329 -4.37 16.32 21.91
C LYS A 329 -5.83 16.10 21.56
N HIS A 330 -6.59 15.59 22.52
CA HIS A 330 -8.05 15.52 22.47
C HIS A 330 -8.65 16.78 23.11
N ASP A 331 -9.60 17.44 22.43
CA ASP A 331 -10.41 18.52 22.99
C ASP A 331 -11.86 18.04 23.22
N PRO A 332 -12.21 17.66 24.46
CA PRO A 332 -13.57 17.24 24.80
C PRO A 332 -14.53 18.42 25.04
N SER A 333 -14.12 19.68 24.87
CA SER A 333 -14.93 20.84 25.27
C SER A 333 -15.82 21.40 24.17
N GLU A 334 -16.87 22.15 24.57
CA GLU A 334 -17.91 22.74 23.70
C GLU A 334 -17.41 23.88 22.77
N GLY A 335 -16.11 24.16 22.74
CA GLY A 335 -15.51 25.21 21.93
C GLY A 335 -14.02 24.96 21.73
N ALA A 336 -13.55 24.98 20.47
CA ALA A 336 -12.21 24.53 20.08
C ALA A 336 -11.09 25.37 20.72
N LYS A 337 -10.11 24.69 21.32
CA LYS A 337 -8.93 25.31 21.95
C LYS A 337 -7.64 24.67 21.44
N ASP A 338 -7.16 23.64 22.11
CA ASP A 338 -5.82 23.08 21.97
C ASP A 338 -5.89 21.55 21.82
N GLY A 339 -6.46 21.11 20.70
CA GLY A 339 -6.67 19.70 20.38
C GLY A 339 -7.70 19.48 19.29
N PHE A 340 -7.90 18.21 18.96
CA PHE A 340 -8.91 17.75 18.00
C PHE A 340 -10.09 17.13 18.76
N ARG A 341 -11.32 17.38 18.28
CA ARG A 341 -12.53 16.72 18.76
C ARG A 341 -12.52 15.24 18.36
N HIS A 342 -12.27 14.98 17.08
CA HIS A 342 -11.98 13.65 16.54
C HIS A 342 -10.78 13.71 15.58
N PHE A 343 -9.97 12.66 15.55
CA PHE A 343 -8.95 12.44 14.54
C PHE A 343 -9.22 11.10 13.86
N TRP A 344 -10.00 11.13 12.78
CA TRP A 344 -10.30 9.92 12.01
C TRP A 344 -9.09 9.50 11.17
N LEU A 345 -8.81 8.21 11.16
CA LEU A 345 -7.80 7.61 10.29
C LEU A 345 -8.12 6.17 9.96
N THR A 346 -7.57 5.65 8.87
CA THR A 346 -7.81 4.25 8.49
C THR A 346 -6.75 3.29 9.03
N ASP A 347 -7.04 1.98 8.98
CA ASP A 347 -6.08 0.92 9.30
C ASP A 347 -5.14 0.55 8.14
N SER A 348 -4.97 1.43 7.13
CA SER A 348 -3.98 1.27 6.06
C SER A 348 -2.52 1.18 6.52
N CYS A 349 -2.24 1.63 7.75
CA CYS A 349 -0.93 1.61 8.39
C CYS A 349 -1.01 0.79 9.68
N PRO A 350 -0.82 -0.55 9.65
CA PRO A 350 -1.20 -1.43 10.77
C PRO A 350 -0.46 -1.13 12.08
N GLN A 351 0.82 -0.77 12.00
CA GLN A 351 1.60 -0.29 13.15
C GLN A 351 0.94 0.90 13.86
N THR A 352 0.37 1.84 13.09
CA THR A 352 -0.28 3.04 13.62
C THR A 352 -1.65 2.70 14.18
N ALA A 353 -2.43 1.89 13.46
CA ALA A 353 -3.75 1.46 13.92
C ALA A 353 -3.65 0.85 15.32
N LYS A 354 -2.75 -0.13 15.50
CA LYS A 354 -2.44 -0.74 16.80
C LYS A 354 -1.86 0.25 17.82
N ALA A 355 -1.13 1.28 17.38
CA ALA A 355 -0.57 2.29 18.27
C ALA A 355 -1.60 3.32 18.77
N VAL A 356 -2.68 3.60 18.04
CA VAL A 356 -3.69 4.60 18.41
C VAL A 356 -5.08 4.04 18.79
N GLU A 357 -5.30 2.74 18.61
CA GLU A 357 -6.54 2.06 19.00
C GLU A 357 -6.92 2.35 20.47
N GLY A 358 -8.16 2.77 20.68
CA GLY A 358 -8.70 3.15 21.99
C GLY A 358 -8.19 4.48 22.58
N LYS A 359 -7.39 5.27 21.85
CA LYS A 359 -6.77 6.50 22.39
C LYS A 359 -7.35 7.76 21.74
N ALA A 360 -8.12 8.53 22.48
CA ALA A 360 -8.59 9.84 22.01
C ALA A 360 -7.41 10.77 21.65
N PRO A 361 -7.49 11.59 20.59
CA PRO A 361 -8.67 11.85 19.75
C PRO A 361 -8.90 10.83 18.62
N PHE A 362 -8.09 9.77 18.52
CA PHE A 362 -8.06 8.90 17.35
C PHE A 362 -9.30 8.00 17.22
N CYS A 363 -9.85 7.92 16.01
CA CYS A 363 -11.02 7.13 15.66
C CYS A 363 -10.71 6.30 14.40
N LEU A 364 -10.59 4.98 14.55
CA LEU A 364 -10.20 4.09 13.44
C LEU A 364 -11.40 3.77 12.53
N LEU A 365 -11.29 4.14 11.25
CA LEU A 365 -12.25 3.82 10.20
C LEU A 365 -11.68 2.69 9.35
N SER A 366 -12.19 1.47 9.51
CA SER A 366 -11.56 0.29 8.93
C SER A 366 -11.77 0.19 7.42
N LEU A 367 -10.70 -0.11 6.66
CA LEU A 367 -10.77 -0.39 5.23
C LEU A 367 -11.36 -1.78 4.92
N ALA A 368 -11.79 -2.54 5.94
CA ALA A 368 -12.28 -3.90 5.78
C ALA A 368 -13.41 -4.06 4.77
N GLU A 369 -14.43 -3.19 4.82
CA GLU A 369 -15.56 -3.21 3.90
C GLU A 369 -15.16 -2.76 2.47
N PRO A 370 -14.46 -1.62 2.27
CA PRO A 370 -13.91 -1.26 0.95
C PRO A 370 -13.00 -2.33 0.32
N ILE A 371 -12.11 -2.95 1.11
CA ILE A 371 -11.23 -4.02 0.62
C ILE A 371 -12.04 -5.28 0.28
N ALA A 372 -13.05 -5.64 1.08
CA ALA A 372 -13.94 -6.76 0.74
C ALA A 372 -14.68 -6.50 -0.58
N ALA A 373 -15.23 -5.30 -0.77
CA ALA A 373 -15.90 -4.89 -2.00
C ALA A 373 -14.95 -4.93 -3.23
N ALA A 374 -13.70 -4.48 -3.07
CA ALA A 374 -12.67 -4.54 -4.12
C ALA A 374 -12.13 -5.97 -4.40
N LEU A 375 -12.55 -6.96 -3.60
CA LEU A 375 -12.24 -8.39 -3.77
C LEU A 375 -13.46 -9.25 -4.13
N GLU A 376 -14.64 -8.65 -4.33
CA GLU A 376 -15.83 -9.34 -4.80
C GLU A 376 -15.79 -9.63 -6.30
N ILE A 377 -16.38 -10.76 -6.69
CA ILE A 377 -16.38 -11.38 -8.02
C ILE A 377 -17.77 -12.01 -8.28
#